data_AF-A0A7X6AQ61-F1
#
_entry.id   AF-A0A7X6AQ61-F1
#
_cell.length_a   1.000
_cell.length_b   1.000
_cell.length_c   1.000
_cell.angle_alpha   90.00
_cell.angle_beta   90.00
_cell.angle_gamma   90.00
#
_symmetry.space_group_name_H-M   'P 1'
#
loop_
_entity.id
_entity.type
_entity.pdbx_description
1 polymer ?
#
loop_
_entity_poly.entity_id
_entity_poly.type
_entity_poly.pdbx_seq_one_letter_code
_entity_poly.pdbx_strand_id
1 'polypeptide(L)' 'NVFGVVLHDGTPIRSVEVRVDDGPWEPATLDPATTGERYGWKFFNYTWTDATPGEHTVTSRATDVDGYVQPT' A
#
# COMPACT_ATOMS: atom_id res chain seq x y z
N ASN A 1 -10.08 -6.33 6.20
CA ASN A 1 -9.36 -6.29 4.90
C ASN A 1 -9.26 -4.84 4.45
N VAL A 2 -8.06 -4.36 4.12
CA VAL A 2 -7.83 -3.05 3.52
C VAL A 2 -7.44 -3.27 2.06
N PHE A 3 -8.25 -2.75 1.14
CA PHE A 3 -7.93 -2.71 -0.29
C PHE A 3 -7.62 -1.28 -0.69
N GLY A 4 -6.62 -1.10 -1.56
CA GLY A 4 -6.26 0.21 -2.05
C GLY A 4 -5.63 0.18 -3.43
N VAL A 5 -5.36 1.37 -3.94
CA VAL A 5 -4.75 1.59 -5.25
C VAL A 5 -3.54 2.50 -5.11
N VAL A 6 -2.52 2.26 -5.94
CA VAL A 6 -1.39 3.16 -6.13
C VAL A 6 -1.31 3.56 -7.59
N LEU A 7 -1.10 4.85 -7.83
CA LEU A 7 -0.73 5.41 -9.12
C LEU A 7 0.57 6.19 -8.95
N HIS A 8 1.44 6.07 -9.94
CA HIS A 8 2.72 6.77 -9.98
C HIS A 8 3.06 7.16 -11.42
N ASP A 9 4.18 7.86 -11.63
CA ASP A 9 4.55 8.49 -12.91
C ASP A 9 4.94 7.52 -14.04
N GLY A 10 4.92 6.22 -13.75
CA GLY A 10 5.39 5.16 -14.64
C GLY A 10 6.53 4.34 -14.05
N THR A 11 7.19 4.85 -13.00
CA THR A 11 8.20 4.12 -12.25
C THR A 11 7.55 2.94 -11.51
N PRO A 12 8.12 1.72 -11.60
CA PRO A 12 7.55 0.56 -10.92
C PRO A 12 7.50 0.74 -9.40
N ILE A 13 6.47 0.18 -8.77
CA ILE A 13 6.31 0.18 -7.31
C ILE A 13 7.04 -1.02 -6.74
N ARG A 14 7.89 -0.79 -5.73
CA ARG A 14 8.60 -1.85 -5.00
C ARG A 14 7.73 -2.43 -3.90
N SER A 15 7.11 -1.58 -3.10
CA SER A 15 6.28 -2.00 -1.97
C SER A 15 5.21 -0.98 -1.63
N VAL A 16 4.15 -1.48 -0.98
CA VAL A 16 3.19 -0.67 -0.24
C VAL A 16 3.18 -1.17 1.18
N GLU A 17 3.22 -0.24 2.14
CA GLU A 17 3.06 -0.53 3.55
C GLU A 17 1.76 0.12 4.05
N VAL A 18 1.11 -0.51 5.02
CA VAL A 18 -0.08 -0.02 5.70
C VAL A 18 0.22 0.09 7.19
N ARG A 19 -0.24 1.17 7.80
CA ARG A 19 -0.21 1.37 9.24
C ARG A 19 -1.65 1.54 9.72
N VAL A 20 -1.99 0.78 10.76
CA VAL A 20 -3.23 0.92 11.51
C VAL A 20 -2.90 1.65 12.81
N ASP A 21 -3.62 2.73 13.08
CA ASP A 21 -3.42 3.64 14.20
C ASP A 21 -1.94 4.08 14.31
N ASP A 22 -1.38 4.00 15.51
CA ASP A 22 0.03 4.27 15.80
C ASP A 22 0.88 2.98 15.80
N GLY A 23 0.39 1.92 15.17
CA GLY A 23 1.08 0.64 15.04
C GLY A 23 2.30 0.68 14.12
N PRO A 24 2.99 -0.46 13.95
CA PRO A 24 4.08 -0.57 12.99
C PRO A 24 3.55 -0.43 11.54
N TRP A 25 4.46 -0.08 10.63
CA TRP A 25 4.20 -0.25 9.20
C TRP A 25 4.29 -1.74 8.85
N GLU A 26 3.26 -2.26 8.20
CA GLU A 26 3.18 -3.65 7.78
C GLU A 26 3.06 -3.76 6.26
N PRO A 27 3.68 -4.76 5.62
CA PRO A 27 3.66 -4.91 4.18
C PRO A 27 2.26 -5.29 3.68
N ALA A 28 1.81 -4.59 2.63
CA ALA A 28 0.66 -5.01 1.82
C ALA A 28 1.11 -5.85 0.62
N THR A 29 0.21 -6.69 0.13
CA THR A 29 0.43 -7.53 -1.05
C THR A 29 -0.04 -6.77 -2.29
N LEU A 30 0.87 -6.52 -3.24
CA LEU A 30 0.53 -5.99 -4.56
C LEU A 30 -0.12 -7.08 -5.43
N ASP A 31 -1.12 -6.69 -6.23
CA ASP A 31 -1.77 -7.58 -7.18
C ASP A 31 -0.90 -7.76 -8.44
N PRO A 32 -0.35 -8.97 -8.70
CA PRO A 32 0.52 -9.22 -9.84
C PRO A 32 -0.14 -8.90 -11.18
N ALA A 33 -1.47 -9.02 -11.28
CA ALA A 33 -2.21 -8.73 -12.51
C ALA A 33 -2.15 -7.25 -12.92
N THR A 34 -1.87 -6.35 -11.97
CA THR A 34 -1.85 -4.90 -12.22
C THR A 34 -0.45 -4.29 -12.13
N THR A 35 0.49 -4.95 -11.45
CA THR A 35 1.86 -4.43 -11.26
C THR A 35 2.65 -4.24 -12.56
N GLY A 36 2.31 -4.97 -13.63
CA GLY A 36 2.94 -4.82 -14.94
C GLY A 36 2.50 -3.58 -15.72
N GLU A 37 1.40 -2.93 -15.32
CA GLU A 37 0.87 -1.77 -16.03
C GLU A 37 1.71 -0.52 -15.76
N ARG A 38 2.40 0.00 -16.78
CA ARG A 38 3.30 1.15 -16.62
C ARG A 38 2.57 2.37 -16.05
N TYR A 39 1.50 2.80 -16.70
CA TYR A 39 0.72 3.99 -16.32
C TYR A 39 -0.64 3.65 -15.71
N GLY A 40 -0.91 2.37 -15.48
CA GLY A 40 -2.13 1.91 -14.84
C GLY A 40 -2.08 1.99 -13.32
N TRP A 41 -3.24 1.81 -12.70
CA TRP A 41 -3.36 1.61 -11.26
C TRP A 41 -2.81 0.25 -10.87
N LYS A 42 -2.09 0.21 -9.75
CA LYS A 42 -1.61 -1.02 -9.12
C LYS A 42 -2.46 -1.24 -7.89
N PHE A 43 -3.06 -2.41 -7.78
CA PHE A 43 -3.90 -2.75 -6.63
C PHE A 43 -3.05 -3.36 -5.53
N PHE A 44 -3.43 -3.10 -4.29
CA PHE A 44 -2.85 -3.77 -3.14
C PHE A 44 -3.90 -4.20 -2.13
N ASN A 45 -3.55 -5.22 -1.36
CA ASN A 45 -4.38 -5.76 -0.30
C ASN A 45 -3.58 -5.96 0.98
N TYR A 46 -4.14 -5.58 2.12
CA TYR A 46 -3.61 -5.85 3.44
C TYR A 46 -4.66 -6.58 4.30
N THR A 47 -4.29 -7.79 4.74
CA THR A 47 -5.12 -8.59 5.64
C THR A 47 -4.88 -8.13 7.07
N TRP A 48 -5.72 -7.21 7.51
CA TRP A 48 -5.75 -6.77 8.90
C TRP A 48 -6.39 -7.86 9.79
N THR A 49 -5.56 -8.52 10.61
CA THR A 49 -5.98 -9.49 11.62
C THR A 49 -6.32 -8.79 12.93
N ASP A 50 -7.26 -9.36 13.70
CA ASP A 50 -7.60 -8.91 15.06
C ASP A 50 -8.12 -7.45 15.16
N ALA A 51 -8.79 -6.98 14.11
CA ALA A 51 -9.46 -5.68 14.13
C ALA A 51 -10.51 -5.62 15.25
N THR A 52 -10.38 -4.62 16.13
CA THR A 52 -11.32 -4.38 17.23
C THR A 52 -12.44 -3.45 16.80
N PRO A 53 -13.63 -3.48 17.43
CA PRO A 53 -14.65 -2.46 17.21
C PRO A 53 -14.17 -1.09 17.74
N GLY A 54 -14.33 -0.05 16.92
CA GLY A 54 -13.94 1.30 17.31
C GLY A 54 -13.57 2.16 16.11
N GLU A 55 -13.16 3.39 16.41
CA GLU A 55 -12.52 4.25 15.42
C GLU A 55 -11.06 3.82 15.25
N HIS A 56 -10.63 3.75 13.99
CA HIS A 56 -9.26 3.41 13.63
C HIS A 56 -8.79 4.33 12.51
N THR A 57 -7.51 4.69 12.53
CA THR A 57 -6.86 5.41 11.43
C THR A 57 -6.08 4.42 10.59
N VAL A 58 -6.31 4.41 9.27
CA VAL A 58 -5.53 3.58 8.35
C VAL A 58 -4.77 4.49 7.40
N THR A 59 -3.45 4.38 7.40
CA THR A 59 -2.55 5.11 6.50
C THR A 59 -1.79 4.13 5.62
N SER A 60 -1.59 4.47 4.35
CA SER A 60 -0.74 3.69 3.44
C SER A 60 0.40 4.54 2.90
N ARG A 61 1.49 3.88 2.49
CA ARG A 61 2.67 4.53 1.91
C ARG A 61 3.29 3.63 0.86
N ALA A 62 3.57 4.18 -0.32
CA ALA A 62 4.27 3.48 -1.39
C ALA A 62 5.77 3.80 -1.38
N THR A 63 6.58 2.81 -1.78
CA THR A 63 7.99 2.97 -2.13
C THR A 63 8.21 2.47 -3.55
N ASP A 64 8.83 3.28 -4.41
CA ASP A 64 9.15 2.87 -5.77
C ASP A 64 10.46 2.05 -5.85
N VAL A 65 10.79 1.58 -7.05
CA VAL A 65 12.02 0.80 -7.29
C VAL A 65 13.31 1.62 -7.16
N ASP A 66 13.25 2.95 -7.20
CA ASP A 66 14.39 3.84 -7.01
C ASP A 66 14.59 4.20 -5.53
N GLY A 67 13.64 3.83 -4.67
CA GLY A 67 13.67 4.07 -3.23
C GLY A 67 13.02 5.38 -2.81
N TYR A 68 12.31 6.07 -3.71
CA TYR A 68 11.50 7.21 -3.32
C TYR A 68 10.27 6.72 -2.57
N VAL A 69 10.08 7.28 -1.39
CA VAL A 69 8.99 6.98 -0.48
C VAL A 69 7.97 8.11 -0.58
N GLN A 70 6.67 7.77 -0.62
CA GLN A 70 5.60 8.77 -0.59
C GLN A 70 5.78 9.70 0.64
N PRO A 71 5.79 11.04 0.44
CA PRO A 71 5.91 12.00 1.53
C PRO A 71 4.76 11.91 2.55
N THR A 72 5.03 12.37 3.77
CA THR A 72 4.08 12.45 4.89
C THR A 72 3.40 13.81 4.98
#